data_AF-A0A849DEV4-F1
#
_entry.id   AF-A0A849DEV4-F1
#
_cell.length_a   1.000
_cell.length_b   1.000
_cell.length_c   1.000
_cell.angle_alpha   90.00
_cell.angle_beta   90.00
_cell.angle_gamma   90.00
#
_symmetry.space_group_name_H-M   'P 1'
#
loop_
_entity.id
_entity.type
_entity.pdbx_description
1 polymer ?
#
loop_
_entity_poly.entity_id
_entity_poly.type
_entity_poly.pdbx_seq_one_letter_code
_entity_poly.pdbx_strand_id
1 'polypeptide(L)' 'PTLAYEELDIMKMEMPPGFRGYGKKGFIIENPLSQKRQEEIDKIIEEHQGNRYELQDKLMPYELQAEYKGINQRLGDEDE' A
#
# COMPACT_ATOMS: atom_id res chain seq x y z
N PRO A 1 -32.68 5.69 -9.91
CA PRO A 1 -31.54 4.84 -10.33
C PRO A 1 -31.45 3.63 -9.39
N THR A 2 -30.85 2.52 -9.83
CA THR A 2 -30.51 1.41 -8.93
C THR A 2 -29.13 1.67 -8.34
N LEU A 3 -28.98 1.51 -7.02
CA LEU A 3 -27.73 1.72 -6.30
C LEU A 3 -27.16 0.38 -5.81
N ALA A 4 -25.84 0.24 -5.86
CA ALA A 4 -25.09 -0.88 -5.32
C ALA A 4 -23.77 -0.36 -4.74
N TYR A 5 -23.13 -1.17 -3.90
CA TYR A 5 -21.88 -0.86 -3.23
C TYR A 5 -20.89 -2.02 -3.43
N GLU A 6 -19.62 -1.68 -3.55
CA GLU A 6 -18.52 -2.62 -3.60
C GLU A 6 -17.62 -2.36 -2.38
N GLU A 7 -17.42 -3.41 -1.59
CA GLU A 7 -16.58 -3.33 -0.39
C GLU A 7 -15.10 -3.35 -0.78
N LEU A 8 -14.31 -2.50 -0.14
CA LEU A 8 -12.86 -2.50 -0.32
C LEU A 8 -12.21 -3.44 0.71
N ASP A 9 -11.46 -4.42 0.22
CA ASP A 9 -10.75 -5.38 1.06
C ASP A 9 -9.48 -4.76 1.65
N ILE A 10 -9.54 -4.37 2.93
CA ILE A 10 -8.42 -3.76 3.66
C ILE A 10 -7.19 -4.66 3.67
N MET A 11 -7.37 -5.99 3.69
CA MET A 11 -6.24 -6.92 3.75
C MET A 11 -5.43 -6.96 2.46
N LYS A 12 -5.96 -6.39 1.37
CA LYS A 12 -5.27 -6.27 0.07
C LYS A 12 -4.67 -4.88 -0.16
N MET A 13 -4.75 -3.98 0.81
CA MET A 13 -4.19 -2.63 0.67
C MET A 13 -2.69 -2.61 1.00
N GLU A 14 -1.91 -1.89 0.20
CA GLU A 14 -0.51 -1.57 0.51
C GLU A 14 -0.39 -0.62 1.72
N MET A 15 -1.37 0.27 1.90
CA MET A 15 -1.50 1.16 3.05
C MET A 15 -2.92 1.05 3.63
N PRO A 16 -3.09 0.62 4.90
CA PRO A 16 -4.40 0.49 5.49
C PRO A 16 -4.98 1.87 5.85
N PRO A 17 -6.31 2.00 6.03
CA PRO A 17 -6.94 3.26 6.38
C PRO A 17 -6.37 3.87 7.66
N GLY A 18 -5.98 5.15 7.59
CA GLY A 18 -5.40 5.91 8.71
C GLY A 18 -5.63 7.42 8.61
N PHE A 19 -4.84 8.21 9.33
CA PHE A 19 -4.96 9.67 9.28
C PHE A 19 -4.42 10.24 7.97
N ARG A 20 -5.23 11.06 7.28
CA ARG A 20 -4.90 11.66 5.98
C ARG A 20 -3.85 12.79 6.01
N GLY A 21 -3.22 13.07 7.15
CA GLY A 21 -2.20 14.12 7.31
C GLY A 21 -2.74 15.53 7.61
N TYR A 22 -4.02 15.82 7.35
CA TYR A 22 -4.63 17.14 7.61
C TYR A 22 -6.06 17.06 8.16
N GLY A 23 -6.46 18.13 8.85
CA GLY A 23 -7.74 18.22 9.56
C GLY A 23 -7.67 17.64 10.98
N LYS A 24 -8.84 17.35 11.57
CA LYS A 24 -8.92 16.83 12.93
C LYS A 24 -8.38 15.40 13.01
N LYS A 25 -7.45 15.16 13.94
CA LYS A 25 -7.00 13.80 14.29
C LYS A 25 -8.15 13.03 14.96
N GLY A 26 -8.15 11.70 14.81
CA GLY A 26 -9.18 10.83 15.39
C GLY A 26 -10.59 11.01 14.79
N PHE A 27 -10.70 11.66 13.62
CA PHE A 27 -11.97 11.93 12.95
C PHE A 27 -12.27 10.89 11.85
N ILE A 28 -12.03 9.62 12.19
CA ILE A 28 -12.31 8.43 11.39
C ILE A 28 -12.90 7.38 12.35
N ILE A 29 -13.91 6.62 11.90
CA ILE A 29 -14.34 5.42 12.62
C ILE A 29 -13.36 4.32 12.22
N GLU A 30 -12.44 3.96 13.12
CA GLU A 30 -11.42 2.96 12.83
C GLU A 30 -12.02 1.58 12.60
N ASN A 31 -11.57 0.89 11.55
CA ASN A 31 -11.91 -0.49 11.28
C ASN A 31 -10.86 -1.39 11.93
N PRO A 32 -11.23 -2.44 12.70
CA PRO A 32 -10.27 -3.34 13.33
C PRO A 32 -9.33 -4.03 12.34
N LEU A 33 -9.75 -4.23 11.08
CA LEU A 33 -8.89 -4.77 10.03
C LEU A 33 -7.75 -3.81 9.65
N SER A 34 -7.92 -2.49 9.82
CA SER A 34 -6.85 -1.52 9.56
C SER A 34 -5.65 -1.77 10.45
N GLN A 35 -5.88 -1.99 11.76
CA GLN A 35 -4.80 -2.27 12.71
C GLN A 35 -4.14 -3.62 12.41
N LYS A 36 -4.94 -4.65 12.15
CA LYS A 36 -4.41 -5.97 11.77
C LYS A 36 -3.51 -5.90 10.54
N ARG A 37 -3.95 -5.18 9.50
CA ARG A 37 -3.20 -5.02 8.27
C ARG A 37 -1.95 -4.17 8.48
N GLN A 38 -2.02 -3.14 9.32
CA GLN A 38 -0.86 -2.32 9.68
C GLN A 38 0.25 -3.19 10.31
N GLU A 39 -0.10 -4.01 11.30
CA GLU A 39 0.86 -4.91 11.95
C GLU A 39 1.47 -5.94 10.98
N GLU A 40 0.71 -6.40 9.99
CA GLU A 40 1.19 -7.30 8.94
C GLU A 40 2.20 -6.60 8.02
N ILE A 41 1.86 -5.38 7.57
CA ILE A 41 2.73 -4.57 6.71
C ILE A 41 4.04 -4.22 7.44
N ASP A 42 3.96 -3.79 8.70
CA ASP A 42 5.13 -3.43 9.49
C ASP A 42 6.11 -4.61 9.61
N LYS A 43 5.59 -5.83 9.84
CA LYS A 43 6.40 -7.05 9.86
C LYS A 43 7.06 -7.33 8.51
N ILE A 44 6.32 -7.22 7.41
CA ILE A 44 6.87 -7.45 6.06
C ILE A 44 8.00 -6.45 5.78
N ILE A 45 7.83 -5.18 6.18
CA ILE A 45 8.85 -4.13 6.02
C ILE A 45 10.08 -4.45 6.87
N GLU A 46 9.91 -4.81 8.15
CA GLU A 46 11.01 -5.13 9.05
C GLU A 46 11.83 -6.35 8.60
N GLU A 47 11.18 -7.38 8.05
CA GLU A 47 11.84 -8.61 7.61
C GLU A 47 12.45 -8.52 6.21
N HIS A 48 12.06 -7.54 5.39
CA HIS A 48 12.49 -7.47 4.01
C HIS A 48 13.90 -6.88 3.86
N GLN A 49 14.80 -7.70 3.32
CA GLN A 49 16.12 -7.28 2.84
C GLN A 49 16.11 -7.33 1.31
N GLY A 50 15.85 -6.20 0.68
CA GLY A 50 15.75 -6.09 -0.78
C GLY A 50 15.43 -4.66 -1.22
N ASN A 51 15.19 -4.47 -2.51
CA ASN A 51 14.85 -3.17 -3.05
C ASN A 51 13.36 -2.84 -2.86
N ARG A 52 13.02 -1.56 -3.00
CA ARG A 52 11.63 -1.09 -2.85
C ARG A 52 10.62 -1.70 -3.82
N TYR A 53 11.05 -2.22 -4.97
CA TYR A 53 10.15 -2.87 -5.93
C TYR A 53 9.73 -4.26 -5.46
N GLU A 54 10.68 -5.03 -4.91
CA GLU A 54 10.41 -6.33 -4.30
C GLU A 54 9.54 -6.20 -3.04
N LEU A 55 9.77 -5.15 -2.25
CA LEU A 55 8.92 -4.84 -1.09
C LEU A 55 7.47 -4.59 -1.53
N GLN A 56 7.28 -3.73 -2.52
CA GLN A 56 5.95 -3.37 -3.01
C GLN A 56 5.18 -4.60 -3.50
N ASP A 57 5.84 -5.51 -4.24
CA ASP A 57 5.22 -6.75 -4.75
C ASP A 57 4.82 -7.71 -3.61
N LYS A 58 5.59 -7.75 -2.51
CA LYS A 58 5.22 -8.51 -1.30
C LYS A 58 4.03 -7.91 -0.55
N LEU A 59 3.90 -6.57 -0.54
CA LEU A 59 2.82 -5.89 0.15
C LEU A 59 1.52 -5.97 -0.62
N MET A 60 1.54 -5.63 -1.91
CA MET A 60 0.36 -5.58 -2.77
C MET A 60 0.77 -5.78 -4.24
N PRO A 61 0.80 -7.02 -4.74
CA PRO A 61 1.12 -7.28 -6.14
C PRO A 61 0.03 -6.71 -7.04
N TYR A 62 0.43 -6.12 -8.17
CA TYR A 62 -0.49 -5.57 -9.16
C TYR A 62 -0.11 -6.01 -10.58
N GLU A 63 -1.11 -6.01 -11.45
CA GLU A 63 -0.96 -6.36 -12.85
C GLU A 63 -0.77 -5.10 -13.70
N LEU A 64 0.17 -5.19 -14.64
CA LEU A 64 0.44 -4.16 -15.63
C LEU A 64 0.95 -4.83 -16.91
N GLN A 65 0.65 -4.25 -18.06
CA GLN A 65 1.12 -4.74 -19.35
C GLN A 65 2.65 -4.77 -19.37
N ALA A 66 3.22 -5.79 -20.04
CA ALA A 66 4.67 -6.00 -20.07
C ALA A 66 5.44 -4.78 -20.58
N GLU A 67 4.88 -4.06 -21.56
CA GLU A 67 5.47 -2.84 -22.13
C GLU A 67 5.58 -1.67 -21.12
N TYR A 68 4.76 -1.67 -20.07
CA TYR A 68 4.73 -0.62 -19.05
C TYR A 68 5.30 -1.07 -17.70
N LYS A 69 5.68 -2.34 -17.54
CA LYS A 69 6.24 -2.89 -16.30
C LYS A 69 7.75 -2.59 -16.12
N GLY A 70 8.35 -1.89 -17.08
CA GLY A 70 9.74 -1.44 -16.99
C GLY A 70 9.95 -0.43 -15.86
N ILE A 71 11.13 -0.49 -15.23
CA ILE A 71 11.50 0.46 -14.18
C ILE A 71 11.76 1.84 -14.79
N ASN A 72 11.12 2.87 -14.23
CA ASN A 72 11.36 4.25 -14.63
C ASN A 72 12.71 4.73 -14.08
N GLN A 73 13.68 4.95 -14.97
CA GLN A 73 14.95 5.59 -14.64
C GLN A 73 14.72 7.03 -14.16
N ARG A 74 15.45 7.44 -13.11
CA ARG A 74 15.48 8.80 -12.60
C ARG A 74 16.90 9.35 -12.60
N LEU A 75 16.97 10.69 -12.62
CA LEU A 75 18.22 11.38 -12.39
C LEU A 75 18.65 11.15 -10.93
N GLY A 76 19.86 10.62 -10.72
CA GLY A 76 20.40 10.28 -9.39
C GLY A 76 20.37 8.79 -9.04
N ASP A 77 19.82 7.91 -9.88
CA ASP A 77 19.81 6.46 -9.63
C ASP A 77 21.24 5.83 -9.60
N GLU A 78 22.26 6.53 -10.14
CA GLU A 78 23.67 6.08 -10.12
C GLU A 78 24.39 6.48 -8.82
N ASP A 79 23.80 7.36 -8.01
CA ASP A 79 24.36 7.88 -6.76
C ASP A 79 23.88 7.11 -5.51
N GLU A 80 22.99 6.12 -5.67
CA GLU A 80 22.47 5.18 -4.65
C GLU A 80 23.24 3.84 -4.65
#